data_AF-A0A2E5RYN8-F1
#
_entry.id   AF-A0A2E5RYN8-F1
#
_cell.length_a   1.000
_cell.length_b   1.000
_cell.length_c   1.000
_cell.angle_alpha   90.00
_cell.angle_beta   90.00
_cell.angle_gamma   90.00
#
_symmetry.space_group_name_H-M   'P 1'
#
loop_
_entity.id
_entity.type
_entity.pdbx_description
1 polymer ?
#
loop_
_entity_poly.entity_id
_entity_poly.type
_entity_poly.pdbx_seq_one_letter_code
_entity_poly.pdbx_strand_id
1 'polypeptide(L)'
;MAFEDIISKMKSAGRFDPRPTFSSSDLDEWEKDHNLKLSPAFREILTAGTYEIANFYFHPLKEIPEHPGYSVFARWNDDEFGFKSDGTDEGVFVLLKGEPPYRKFESFEDWFRSVAELTARTNNPD
;
A
#
# COMPACT_ATOMS: atom_id res chain seq x y z
N MET A 1 -15.95 8.33 3.96
CA MET A 1 -14.88 9.01 4.71
C MET A 1 -13.91 9.59 3.70
N ALA A 2 -13.49 10.85 3.88
CA ALA A 2 -12.42 11.40 3.06
C ALA A 2 -11.10 10.68 3.38
N PHE A 3 -10.23 10.51 2.40
CA PHE A 3 -8.94 9.86 2.58
C PHE A 3 -8.09 10.54 3.67
N GLU A 4 -8.16 11.87 3.74
CA GLU A 4 -7.53 12.70 4.77
C GLU A 4 -8.00 12.37 6.20
N ASP A 5 -9.29 12.05 6.38
CA ASP A 5 -9.83 11.63 7.68
C ASP A 5 -9.22 10.32 8.15
N ILE A 6 -8.94 9.39 7.22
CA ILE A 6 -8.35 8.09 7.54
C ILE A 6 -6.91 8.31 8.02
N ILE A 7 -6.13 9.11 7.29
CA ILE A 7 -4.76 9.50 7.68
C ILE A 7 -4.74 10.18 9.04
N SER A 8 -5.65 11.15 9.26
CA SER A 8 -5.75 11.89 10.53
C SER A 8 -6.08 10.98 11.72
N LYS A 9 -7.00 10.02 11.53
CA LYS A 9 -7.32 9.01 12.55
C LYS A 9 -6.15 8.09 12.86
N MET A 10 -5.40 7.65 11.83
CA MET A 10 -4.23 6.79 12.04
C MET A 10 -3.08 7.52 12.75
N LYS A 11 -2.82 8.79 12.40
CA LYS A 11 -1.85 9.65 13.10
C LYS A 11 -2.20 9.78 14.59
N SER A 12 -3.48 9.96 14.90
CA SER A 12 -3.98 10.12 16.27
C SER A 12 -3.95 8.83 17.09
N ALA A 13 -3.91 7.66 16.45
CA ALA A 13 -3.87 6.36 17.12
C ALA A 13 -2.48 5.97 17.67
N GLY A 14 -1.45 6.82 17.52
CA GLY A 14 -0.10 6.58 18.07
C GLY A 14 0.69 5.47 17.37
N ARG A 15 0.21 4.97 16.21
CA ARG A 15 0.83 3.90 15.40
C ARG A 15 1.54 4.45 14.16
N PHE A 16 2.09 5.64 14.29
CA PHE A 16 2.73 6.38 13.21
C PHE A 16 4.21 6.51 13.53
N ASP A 17 5.07 5.80 12.81
CA ASP A 17 6.50 6.09 12.81
C ASP A 17 6.75 7.13 11.70
N PRO A 18 7.20 8.35 12.04
CA PRO A 18 7.39 9.44 11.07
C PRO A 18 8.59 9.22 10.14
N ARG A 19 9.08 7.98 9.98
CA ARG A 19 10.09 7.63 8.98
C ARG A 19 9.42 7.35 7.64
N PRO A 20 9.49 8.28 6.67
CA PRO A 20 8.95 8.03 5.34
C PRO A 20 9.59 6.78 4.74
N THR A 21 8.78 5.93 4.10
CA THR A 21 9.31 4.77 3.35
C THR A 21 9.97 5.23 2.06
N PHE A 22 9.50 6.35 1.51
CA PHE A 22 9.97 6.94 0.26
C PHE A 22 10.05 8.47 0.37
N SER A 23 11.05 9.06 -0.28
CA SER A 23 11.03 10.49 -0.58
C SER A 23 10.18 10.76 -1.82
N SER A 24 9.71 11.99 -1.99
CA SER A 24 8.96 12.37 -3.21
C SER A 24 9.75 12.10 -4.49
N SER A 25 11.07 12.28 -4.45
CA SER A 25 11.98 12.04 -5.59
C SER A 25 12.08 10.56 -5.96
N ASP A 26 12.14 9.67 -4.98
CA ASP A 26 12.15 8.22 -5.24
C ASP A 26 10.86 7.78 -5.94
N LEU A 27 9.73 8.38 -5.57
CA LEU A 27 8.44 8.10 -6.22
C LEU A 27 8.39 8.66 -7.64
N ASP A 28 8.93 9.86 -7.88
CA ASP A 28 9.00 10.42 -9.23
C ASP A 28 9.91 9.60 -10.17
N GLU A 29 11.03 9.08 -9.66
CA GLU A 29 11.90 8.17 -10.42
C GLU A 29 11.19 6.84 -10.71
N TRP A 30 10.50 6.27 -9.73
CA TRP A 30 9.74 5.03 -9.91
C TRP A 30 8.59 5.19 -10.92
N GLU A 31 7.80 6.26 -10.80
CA GLU A 31 6.71 6.60 -11.74
C GLU A 31 7.23 6.71 -13.18
N LYS A 32 8.41 7.31 -13.35
CA LYS A 32 9.06 7.46 -14.64
C LYS A 32 9.59 6.13 -15.20
N ASP A 33 10.26 5.33 -14.37
CA ASP A 33 10.86 4.06 -14.78
C ASP A 33 9.80 3.01 -15.16
N HIS A 34 8.65 3.05 -14.49
CA HIS A 34 7.54 2.13 -14.73
C HIS A 34 6.43 2.69 -15.63
N ASN A 35 6.59 3.93 -16.13
CA ASN A 35 5.57 4.65 -16.91
C ASN A 35 4.17 4.58 -16.26
N LEU A 36 4.15 4.70 -14.93
CA LEU A 36 2.98 4.59 -14.07
C LEU A 36 2.80 5.88 -13.29
N LYS A 37 1.55 6.21 -12.95
CA LYS A 37 1.26 7.35 -12.10
C LYS A 37 0.60 6.89 -10.81
N LEU A 38 1.30 7.06 -9.71
CA LEU A 38 0.77 6.81 -8.39
C LEU A 38 -0.29 7.86 -8.08
N SER A 39 -1.36 7.44 -7.41
CA SER A 39 -2.37 8.39 -6.97
C SER A 39 -1.77 9.38 -5.95
N PRO A 40 -2.23 10.65 -5.90
CA PRO A 40 -1.78 11.61 -4.90
C PRO A 40 -1.89 11.07 -3.47
N ALA A 41 -2.96 10.34 -3.21
CA ALA A 41 -3.21 9.61 -1.97
C ALA A 41 -2.08 8.62 -1.61
N PHE A 42 -1.65 7.81 -2.58
CA PHE A 42 -0.58 6.84 -2.34
C PHE A 42 0.77 7.52 -2.09
N ARG A 43 1.08 8.58 -2.86
CA ARG A 43 2.29 9.38 -2.66
C ARG A 43 2.30 9.98 -1.26
N GLU A 44 1.17 10.49 -0.78
CA GLU A 44 1.06 11.07 0.56
C GLU A 44 1.29 10.03 1.66
N ILE A 45 0.79 8.81 1.51
CA ILE A 45 1.03 7.73 2.50
C ILE A 45 2.50 7.32 2.53
N LEU A 46 3.10 7.05 1.37
CA LEU A 46 4.48 6.57 1.30
C LEU A 46 5.50 7.61 1.79
N THR A 47 5.17 8.90 1.64
CA THR A 47 5.99 10.03 2.10
C THR A 47 5.63 10.53 3.51
N ALA A 48 4.47 10.14 4.07
CA ALA A 48 4.10 10.56 5.42
C ALA A 48 4.86 9.79 6.50
N GLY A 49 5.06 8.48 6.35
CA GLY A 49 5.71 7.65 7.37
C GLY A 49 5.46 6.15 7.20
N THR A 50 6.22 5.30 7.90
CA THR A 50 5.91 3.88 8.06
C THR A 50 4.81 3.71 9.10
N TYR A 51 3.70 3.11 8.68
CA TYR A 51 2.58 2.78 9.55
C TYR A 51 2.76 1.35 10.06
N GLU A 52 2.92 1.17 11.36
CA GLU A 52 2.92 -0.16 11.98
C GLU A 52 1.49 -0.47 12.45
N ILE A 53 0.67 -0.99 11.53
CA ILE A 53 -0.71 -1.34 11.84
C ILE A 53 -0.84 -2.86 11.85
N ALA A 54 -0.67 -3.49 13.02
CA ALA A 54 -0.98 -4.91 13.24
C ALA A 54 -0.44 -5.86 12.14
N ASN A 55 0.88 -6.02 12.06
CA ASN A 55 1.60 -6.79 11.04
C ASN A 55 1.50 -6.26 9.60
N PHE A 56 1.00 -5.03 9.42
CA PHE A 56 1.03 -4.32 8.15
C PHE A 56 2.33 -3.51 8.02
N TYR A 57 3.03 -3.69 6.91
CA TYR A 57 4.27 -2.98 6.61
C TYR A 57 4.30 -2.55 5.14
N PHE A 58 4.73 -1.32 4.89
CA PHE A 58 5.09 -0.88 3.54
C PHE A 58 6.50 -1.38 3.21
N HIS A 59 6.67 -1.88 1.99
CA HIS A 59 7.96 -2.27 1.44
C HIS A 59 8.42 -1.26 0.41
N PRO A 60 9.72 -1.18 0.14
CA PRO A 60 10.20 -0.53 -1.06
C PRO A 60 9.51 -1.18 -2.28
N LEU A 61 8.78 -0.38 -3.08
CA LEU A 61 8.29 -0.70 -4.42
C LEU A 61 9.39 -1.42 -5.22
N LYS A 62 9.27 -2.74 -5.30
CA LYS A 62 10.20 -3.58 -6.05
C LYS A 62 9.46 -4.79 -6.61
N GLU A 63 9.90 -5.24 -7.76
CA GLU A 63 9.55 -6.58 -8.22
C GLU A 63 10.33 -7.59 -7.37
N ILE A 64 9.62 -8.61 -6.88
CA ILE A 64 10.24 -9.71 -6.16
C ILE A 64 10.12 -11.00 -6.99
N PRO A 65 11.13 -11.89 -6.92
CA PRO A 65 11.12 -13.14 -7.69
C PRO A 65 9.88 -14.00 -7.46
N GLU A 66 9.28 -13.91 -6.27
CA GLU A 66 8.06 -14.61 -5.88
C GLU A 66 6.81 -14.16 -6.65
N HIS A 67 6.80 -12.94 -7.18
CA HIS A 67 5.66 -12.34 -7.88
C HIS A 67 6.11 -11.66 -9.19
N PRO A 68 6.49 -12.44 -10.22
CA PRO A 68 6.96 -11.88 -11.48
C PRO A 68 5.88 -11.05 -12.16
N GLY A 69 6.23 -9.84 -12.60
CA GLY A 69 5.30 -8.90 -13.23
C GLY A 69 4.47 -8.08 -12.25
N TYR A 70 4.75 -8.17 -10.95
CA TYR A 70 4.12 -7.35 -9.92
C TYR A 70 5.15 -6.61 -9.07
N SER A 71 4.93 -5.31 -8.91
CA SER A 71 5.70 -4.45 -8.03
C SER A 71 5.02 -4.43 -6.66
N VAL A 72 5.61 -5.12 -5.70
CA VAL A 72 5.09 -5.25 -4.33
C VAL A 72 5.47 -4.00 -3.54
N PHE A 73 4.50 -3.42 -2.84
CA PHE A 73 4.68 -2.18 -2.08
C PHE A 73 4.22 -2.30 -0.63
N ALA A 74 3.47 -3.34 -0.27
CA ALA A 74 3.05 -3.57 1.09
C ALA A 74 2.85 -5.05 1.38
N ARG A 75 2.83 -5.39 2.66
CA ARG A 75 2.56 -6.72 3.17
C ARG A 75 1.73 -6.63 4.43
N TRP A 76 0.78 -7.55 4.59
CA TRP A 76 0.01 -7.74 5.81
C TRP A 76 -0.12 -9.22 6.13
N ASN A 77 0.52 -9.65 7.24
CA ASN A 77 0.65 -11.08 7.57
C ASN A 77 1.32 -11.86 6.42
N ASP A 78 0.60 -12.79 5.78
CA ASP A 78 1.06 -13.57 4.63
C ASP A 78 0.63 -12.99 3.28
N ASP A 79 -0.23 -11.96 3.30
CA ASP A 79 -0.75 -11.30 2.11
C ASP A 79 0.22 -10.20 1.66
N GLU A 80 0.64 -10.24 0.40
CA GLU A 80 1.44 -9.20 -0.23
C GLU A 80 0.56 -8.37 -1.17
N PHE A 81 0.84 -7.07 -1.27
CA PHE A 81 0.07 -6.15 -2.10
C PHE A 81 0.98 -5.53 -3.15
N GLY A 82 0.55 -5.60 -4.40
CA GLY A 82 1.33 -5.10 -5.52
C GLY A 82 0.48 -4.56 -6.66
N PHE A 83 1.12 -3.77 -7.51
CA PHE A 83 0.58 -3.35 -8.80
C PHE A 83 1.18 -4.21 -9.90
N LYS A 84 0.54 -4.27 -11.06
CA LYS A 84 1.24 -4.81 -12.23
C LYS A 84 2.39 -3.89 -12.63
N SER A 85 3.58 -4.45 -12.78
CA SER A 85 4.79 -3.70 -13.12
C SER A 85 4.77 -3.12 -14.53
N ASP A 86 3.93 -3.67 -15.41
CA ASP A 86 3.72 -3.22 -16.79
C ASP A 86 2.79 -2.01 -16.92
N GLY A 87 2.17 -1.59 -15.81
CA GLY A 87 1.23 -0.47 -15.76
C GLY A 87 -0.05 -0.64 -16.56
N THR A 88 -0.38 -1.86 -16.99
CA THR A 88 -1.62 -2.16 -17.72
C THR A 88 -2.87 -2.08 -16.84
N ASP A 89 -2.69 -2.06 -15.52
CA ASP A 89 -3.75 -2.07 -14.54
C ASP A 89 -3.36 -1.23 -13.32
N GLU A 90 -4.18 -0.23 -13.01
CA GLU A 90 -3.99 0.68 -11.87
C GLU A 90 -4.52 0.10 -10.54
N GLY A 91 -5.10 -1.11 -10.58
CA GLY A 91 -5.61 -1.80 -9.42
C GLY A 91 -4.53 -2.39 -8.51
N VAL A 92 -4.89 -2.58 -7.24
CA VAL A 92 -4.04 -3.28 -6.27
C VAL A 92 -4.40 -4.75 -6.24
N PHE A 93 -3.41 -5.62 -6.43
CA PHE A 93 -3.56 -7.06 -6.38
C PHE A 93 -3.11 -7.58 -5.02
N VAL A 94 -3.85 -8.55 -4.50
CA VAL A 94 -3.45 -9.33 -3.33
C VAL A 94 -2.80 -10.61 -3.79
N LEU A 95 -1.59 -10.82 -3.32
CA LEU A 95 -0.63 -11.79 -3.78
C LEU A 95 -0.30 -12.72 -2.61
N LEU A 96 -0.17 -14.01 -2.90
CA LEU A 96 0.28 -15.01 -1.93
C LEU A 96 1.37 -15.85 -2.58
N LYS A 97 2.46 -16.09 -1.86
CA LYS A 97 3.66 -16.71 -2.42
C LYS A 97 3.35 -18.03 -3.13
N GLY A 98 3.69 -18.10 -4.41
CA GLY A 98 3.50 -19.28 -5.25
C GLY A 98 2.08 -19.48 -5.78
N GLU A 99 1.16 -18.55 -5.52
CA GLU A 99 -0.23 -18.57 -5.98
C GLU A 99 -0.53 -17.39 -6.92
N PRO A 100 -1.51 -17.55 -7.83
CA PRO A 100 -2.00 -16.41 -8.60
C PRO A 100 -2.70 -15.39 -7.70
N PRO A 101 -2.81 -14.11 -8.13
CA PRO A 101 -3.55 -13.10 -7.38
C PRO A 101 -5.00 -13.56 -7.17
N TYR A 102 -5.45 -13.61 -5.91
CA TYR A 102 -6.78 -14.11 -5.55
C TYR A 102 -7.79 -12.99 -5.28
N ARG A 103 -7.31 -11.75 -5.17
CA ARG A 103 -8.16 -10.57 -5.02
C ARG A 103 -7.54 -9.36 -5.72
N LYS A 104 -8.41 -8.52 -6.27
CA LYS A 104 -8.06 -7.23 -6.87
C LYS A 104 -8.93 -6.14 -6.27
N PHE A 105 -8.33 -4.99 -5.99
CA PHE A 105 -9.02 -3.74 -5.69
C PHE A 105 -8.95 -2.84 -6.93
N GLU A 106 -10.05 -2.13 -7.22
CA GLU A 106 -10.15 -1.28 -8.41
C GLU A 106 -9.18 -0.10 -8.37
N SER A 107 -8.82 0.36 -7.17
CA SER A 107 -7.89 1.46 -6.97
C SER A 107 -7.09 1.27 -5.67
N PHE A 108 -6.00 2.04 -5.56
CA PHE A 108 -5.27 2.16 -4.31
C PHE A 108 -6.15 2.70 -3.16
N GLU A 109 -7.04 3.65 -3.44
CA GLU A 109 -7.92 4.22 -2.43
C GLU A 109 -8.91 3.18 -1.88
N ASP A 110 -9.46 2.32 -2.75
CA ASP A 110 -10.35 1.23 -2.36
C ASP A 110 -9.64 0.21 -1.47
N TRP A 111 -8.43 -0.19 -1.87
CA TRP A 111 -7.59 -1.06 -1.05
C TRP A 111 -7.31 -0.43 0.31
N PHE A 112 -6.90 0.84 0.34
CA PHE A 112 -6.49 1.49 1.58
C PHE A 112 -7.66 1.68 2.54
N ARG A 113 -8.84 2.05 2.03
CA ARG A 113 -10.07 2.09 2.83
C ARG A 113 -10.37 0.73 3.44
N SER A 114 -10.28 -0.33 2.64
CA SER A 114 -10.52 -1.69 3.14
C SER A 114 -9.53 -2.08 4.25
N VAL A 115 -8.24 -1.80 4.08
CA VAL A 115 -7.20 -2.08 5.09
C VAL A 115 -7.44 -1.25 6.36
N ALA A 116 -7.75 0.04 6.22
CA ALA A 116 -8.02 0.94 7.34
C ALA A 116 -9.28 0.54 8.13
N GLU A 117 -10.34 0.13 7.43
CA GLU A 117 -11.56 -0.37 8.08
C GLU A 117 -11.31 -1.68 8.83
N LEU A 118 -10.57 -2.61 8.23
CA LEU A 118 -10.24 -3.88 8.87
C LEU A 118 -9.39 -3.66 10.12
N THR A 119 -8.37 -2.81 10.03
CA THR A 119 -7.52 -2.49 11.18
C THR A 119 -8.25 -1.69 12.25
N ALA A 120 -9.23 -0.84 11.91
CA ALA A 120 -10.10 -0.20 12.89
C ALA A 120 -10.97 -1.24 13.65
N ARG A 121 -11.52 -2.24 12.94
CA ARG A 121 -12.31 -3.33 13.55
C ARG A 121 -11.47 -4.26 14.44
N THR A 122 -10.24 -4.57 14.06
CA THR A 122 -9.35 -5.40 14.90
C THR A 122 -9.01 -4.73 16.24
N ASN A 123 -9.06 -3.40 16.31
CA ASN A 123 -8.75 -2.65 17.53
C ASN A 123 -9.98 -2.28 18.38
N ASN A 124 -11.18 -2.39 17.82
CA ASN A 124 -12.45 -2.28 18.54
C ASN A 124 -13.27 -3.54 18.22
N PRO A 125 -13.06 -4.65 18.95
CA PRO A 125 -13.98 -5.76 18.93
C PRO A 125 -15.27 -5.28 19.63
N ASP A 126 -16.34 -5.10 18.87
CA ASP A 126 -17.69 -5.08 19.46
C ASP A 126 -18.03 -6.50 19.96
#